data_AF-A0A4S3PU98-F1
#
_entry.id   AF-A0A4S3PU98-F1
#
_cell.length_a   1.000
_cell.length_b   1.000
_cell.length_c   1.000
_cell.angle_alpha   90.00
_cell.angle_beta   90.00
_cell.angle_gamma   90.00
#
_symmetry.space_group_name_H-M   'P 1'
#
loop_
_entity.id
_entity.type
_entity.pdbx_description
1 polymer ?
#
loop_
_entity_poly.entity_id
_entity_poly.type
_entity_poly.pdbx_seq_one_letter_code
_entity_poly.pdbx_strand_id
1 'polypeptide(L)' 'MAKLDESKVNHILSTLENLEFGSVVITVHNGEITQIDATEKKRFSLQKSIQNQTTKK' A
#
# COMPACT_ATOMS: atom_id res chain seq x y z
N MET A 1 -30.39 -0.86 -8.87
CA MET A 1 -29.07 -1.51 -8.72
C MET A 1 -28.06 -0.38 -8.68
N ALA A 2 -27.31 -0.24 -7.57
CA ALA A 2 -26.27 0.78 -7.47
C ALA A 2 -25.26 0.57 -8.60
N LYS A 3 -25.13 1.53 -9.50
CA LYS A 3 -24.23 1.45 -10.64
C LYS A 3 -22.83 1.70 -10.10
N LEU A 4 -22.11 0.62 -9.79
CA LEU A 4 -20.73 0.71 -9.35
C LEU A 4 -19.94 1.37 -10.50
N ASP A 5 -19.34 2.52 -10.22
CA ASP A 5 -18.57 3.27 -11.21
C ASP A 5 -17.31 2.46 -11.57
N GLU A 6 -17.33 1.82 -12.73
CA GLU A 6 -16.25 0.97 -13.23
C GLU A 6 -14.90 1.71 -13.25
N SER A 7 -14.90 3.03 -13.46
CA SER A 7 -13.69 3.84 -13.43
C SER A 7 -13.03 3.83 -12.05
N LYS A 8 -13.84 3.96 -10.99
CA LYS A 8 -13.33 3.94 -9.59
C LYS A 8 -12.81 2.56 -9.21
N VAL A 9 -13.49 1.51 -9.67
CA VAL A 9 -13.07 0.11 -9.44
C VAL A 9 -11.74 -0.18 -10.12
N ASN A 10 -11.60 0.21 -11.40
CA ASN A 10 -10.35 0.05 -12.14
C ASN A 10 -9.21 0.84 -11.49
N HIS A 11 -9.50 2.03 -10.96
CA HIS A 11 -8.51 2.81 -10.22
C HIS A 11 -8.01 2.08 -8.96
N ILE A 12 -8.92 1.50 -8.17
CA ILE A 12 -8.57 0.70 -6.97
C ILE A 12 -7.68 -0.49 -7.36
N LEU A 13 -8.06 -1.22 -8.42
CA LEU A 13 -7.27 -2.34 -8.95
C LEU A 13 -5.86 -1.90 -9.32
N SER A 14 -5.73 -0.86 -10.14
CA SER A 14 -4.42 -0.33 -10.54
C SER A 14 -3.57 0.14 -9.36
N THR A 15 -4.20 0.67 -8.31
CA THR A 15 -3.50 1.10 -7.09
C THR A 15 -2.94 -0.09 -6.34
N LEU A 16 -3.73 -1.16 -6.19
CA LEU A 16 -3.31 -2.39 -5.52
C LEU A 16 -2.18 -3.12 -6.27
N GLU A 17 -2.21 -3.12 -7.60
CA GLU A 17 -1.16 -3.74 -8.43
C GLU A 17 0.22 -3.08 -8.23
N ASN A 18 0.25 -1.77 -8.01
CA ASN A 18 1.48 -1.01 -7.84
C ASN A 18 1.92 -0.88 -6.38
N LEU A 19 1.09 -1.29 -5.41
CA LEU A 19 1.37 -1.11 -4.00
C LEU A 19 2.18 -2.28 -3.43
N GLU A 20 3.50 -2.11 -3.33
CA GLU A 20 4.38 -3.15 -2.79
C GLU A 20 4.21 -3.33 -1.27
N PHE A 21 4.10 -2.21 -0.54
CA PHE A 21 3.86 -2.20 0.90
C PHE A 21 3.02 -0.98 1.25
N GLY A 22 1.92 -1.17 1.99
CA GLY A 22 1.06 -0.04 2.33
C GLY A 22 -0.36 -0.42 2.69
N SER A 23 -1.27 0.53 2.48
CA SER A 23 -2.71 0.34 2.65
C SER A 23 -3.49 1.22 1.68
N VAL A 24 -4.60 0.68 1.14
CA VAL A 24 -5.62 1.45 0.44
C VAL A 24 -6.84 1.56 1.34
N VAL A 25 -7.35 2.78 1.57
CA VAL A 25 -8.54 3.06 2.37
C VAL A 25 -9.62 3.61 1.44
N ILE A 26 -10.79 2.95 1.43
CA ILE A 26 -11.91 3.33 0.57
C ILE A 26 -13.06 3.77 1.47
N THR A 27 -13.54 4.98 1.25
CA THR A 27 -14.69 5.52 1.98
C THR A 27 -15.92 5.48 1.07
N VAL A 28 -16.99 4.87 1.57
CA VAL A 28 -18.26 4.71 0.88
C VAL A 28 -19.34 5.45 1.66
N HIS A 29 -20.06 6.34 0.99
CA HIS A 29 -21.25 6.99 1.53
C HIS A 29 -22.40 6.82 0.54
N ASN A 30 -23.60 6.51 1.06
CA ASN A 30 -24.82 6.33 0.25
C ASN A 30 -24.68 5.30 -0.89
N GLY A 31 -23.85 4.27 -0.70
CA GLY A 31 -23.60 3.24 -1.71
C GLY A 31 -22.66 3.66 -2.84
N GLU A 32 -22.05 4.84 -2.75
CA GLU A 32 -21.07 5.34 -3.71
C GLU A 32 -19.70 5.55 -3.04
N ILE A 33 -18.65 5.23 -3.79
CA ILE A 33 -17.27 5.50 -3.37
C ILE A 33 -17.04 7.01 -3.48
N THR A 34 -16.76 7.66 -2.34
CA THR A 34 -16.51 9.10 -2.27
C THR A 34 -15.02 9.42 -2.14
N GLN A 35 -14.21 8.50 -1.61
CA GLN A 35 -12.79 8.71 -1.38
C GLN A 35 -12.01 7.40 -1.53
N ILE A 36 -10.79 7.51 -2.06
CA ILE A 36 -9.82 6.44 -2.19
C ILE A 36 -8.47 7.03 -1.78
N ASP A 37 -7.93 6.59 -0.65
CA ASP A 37 -6.60 6.98 -0.18
C ASP A 37 -5.63 5.81 -0.34
N ALA A 38 -4.53 6.03 -1.05
CA ALA A 38 -3.45 5.07 -1.18
C ALA A 38 -2.24 5.54 -0.35
N THR A 39 -1.81 4.72 0.61
CA THR A 39 -0.63 5.00 1.43
C THR A 39 0.43 3.95 1.16
N GLU A 40 1.53 4.36 0.52
CA GLU A 40 2.71 3.52 0.32
C GLU A 40 3.69 3.64 1.50
N LYS A 41 4.28 2.52 1.91
CA LYS A 41 5.24 2.42 2.99
C LYS A 41 6.55 1.84 2.47
N LYS A 42 7.53 2.71 2.26
CA LYS A 42 8.88 2.26 1.92
C LYS A 42 9.64 1.78 3.16
N ARG A 43 10.05 0.50 3.17
CA ARG A 43 10.96 -0.01 4.20
C ARG A 43 12.39 0.31 3.81
N PHE A 44 13.02 1.20 4.57
CA PHE A 44 14.47 1.34 4.53
C PHE A 44 15.03 0.19 5.36
N SER A 45 15.62 -0.81 4.72
CA SER A 45 16.36 -1.85 5.43
C SER A 45 17.42 -1.15 6.28
N LEU A 46 17.39 -1.35 7.61
CA LEU A 46 18.62 -1.13 8.37
C LEU A 46 19.63 -2.11 7.78
N GLN A 47 20.60 -1.60 7.02
CA GLN A 47 21.77 -2.38 6.67
C GLN A 47 22.29 -2.94 7.99
N LYS A 48 22.12 -4.25 8.20
CA LYS A 48 22.79 -4.95 9.28
C LYS A 48 24.27 -4.77 8.97
N SER A 49 24.89 -3.80 9.62
CA SER A 49 26.31 -3.82 9.89
C SER A 49 26.56 -5.08 10.71
N ILE A 50 26.69 -6.22 10.04
CA ILE A 50 27.35 -7.40 10.58
C ILE A 50 28.84 -7.10 10.43
N GLN A 51 29.34 -6.14 11.22
CA GLN A 51 30.77 -6.08 11.47
C GLN A 51 31.09 -7.22 12.44
N ASN A 52 31.58 -8.30 11.86
CA ASN A 52 32.15 -9.46 12.55
C ASN A 52 33.16 -8.99 13.61
N GLN A 53 32.74 -8.93 14.88
CA GLN A 53 33.67 -8.99 16.01
C GLN A 53 33.99 -10.46 16.30
N THR A 54 34.66 -11.13 15.35
CA THR A 54 35.37 -12.38 15.63
C THR A 54 36.72 -12.04 16.25
N THR A 55 36.79 -12.24 17.57
CA THR A 55 37.87 -12.94 18.28
C THR A 55 39.30 -12.81 17.71
N LYS A 56 40.17 -12.11 18.45
CA LYS A 56 41.56 -12.57 18.59
C LYS A 56 41.90 -12.72 20.07
N LYS A 57 42.44 -13.92 20.31
CA LYS A 57 42.85 -14.59 21.53
C LYS A 57 44.21 -14.06 22.00
#